data_AF-A0A950JR96-F1
#
_entry.id   AF-A0A950JR96-F1
#
_cell.length_a   1.000
_cell.length_b   1.000
_cell.length_c   1.000
_cell.angle_alpha   90.00
_cell.angle_beta   90.00
_cell.angle_gamma   90.00
#
_symmetry.space_group_name_H-M   'P 1'
#
loop_
_entity.id
_entity.type
_entity.pdbx_description
1 polymer ?
#
loop_
_entity_poly.entity_id
_entity_poly.type
_entity_poly.pdbx_seq_one_letter_code
_entity_poly.pdbx_strand_id
1 'polypeptide(L)'
;MIKRRAKKSLHTKSVKSRAKAKPGLAAKTKARQRKRAHRVARGKPKPGHIVGHSRRRRKSEILCHNHVLHTAATANGVHGFHWFTVCAPAGWDPARDEWEVCPCGWRPELGKHYAKAGHVQWWREQTKERGSLEAVYREVRKRQREYRDKDVG
;
A
#
# COMPACT_ATOMS: atom_id res chain seq x y z
N MET A 1 -2.56 -75.80 40.29
CA MET A 1 -1.60 -75.16 41.21
C MET A 1 -0.56 -74.39 40.42
N ILE A 2 -0.23 -73.19 40.88
CA ILE A 2 0.54 -72.12 40.24
C ILE A 2 2.02 -72.50 40.06
N LYS A 3 2.64 -72.15 38.91
CA LYS A 3 3.94 -71.41 38.84
C LYS A 3 4.35 -71.01 37.41
N ARG A 4 4.23 -69.69 37.20
CA ARG A 4 4.98 -68.74 36.35
C ARG A 4 6.23 -69.27 35.61
N ARG A 5 6.36 -68.90 34.32
CA ARG A 5 7.64 -68.44 33.74
C ARG A 5 7.47 -67.60 32.46
N ALA A 6 8.02 -66.40 32.56
CA ALA A 6 8.50 -65.41 31.58
C ALA A 6 8.01 -65.46 30.12
N LYS A 7 7.24 -64.44 29.70
CA LYS A 7 7.29 -63.91 28.33
C LYS A 7 8.01 -62.57 28.33
N LYS A 8 9.03 -62.52 27.47
CA LYS A 8 9.99 -61.45 27.22
C LYS A 8 9.31 -60.09 27.08
N SER A 9 9.88 -59.09 27.76
CA SER A 9 9.50 -57.69 27.58
C SER A 9 9.74 -57.28 26.13
N LEU A 10 8.69 -56.78 25.50
CA LEU A 10 8.80 -56.06 24.24
C LEU A 10 9.59 -54.77 24.51
N HIS A 11 10.59 -54.56 23.67
CA HIS A 11 11.49 -53.43 23.68
C HIS A 11 10.73 -52.10 23.77
N THR A 12 11.05 -51.30 24.80
CA THR A 12 10.72 -49.88 24.84
C THR A 12 11.57 -49.16 23.78
N LYS A 13 10.97 -48.88 22.61
CA LYS A 13 11.58 -47.95 21.66
C LYS A 13 11.60 -46.57 22.30
N SER A 14 12.80 -46.09 22.61
CA SER A 14 13.08 -44.70 22.98
C SER A 14 12.52 -43.77 21.89
N VAL A 15 11.42 -43.09 22.18
CA VAL A 15 10.95 -41.97 21.38
C VAL A 15 11.89 -40.82 21.70
N LYS A 16 12.93 -40.63 20.86
CA LYS A 16 13.73 -39.41 20.84
C LYS A 16 12.78 -38.24 20.57
N SER A 17 12.40 -37.54 21.63
CA SER A 17 11.77 -36.23 21.55
C SER A 17 12.73 -35.29 20.83
N ARG A 18 12.48 -35.02 19.54
CA ARG A 18 13.13 -33.91 18.83
C ARG A 18 12.63 -32.62 19.48
N ALA A 19 13.37 -32.14 20.48
CA ALA A 19 13.27 -30.77 20.92
C ALA A 19 13.47 -29.88 19.69
N LYS A 20 12.41 -29.18 19.27
CA LYS A 20 12.51 -28.12 18.26
C LYS A 20 13.46 -27.07 18.83
N ALA A 21 14.65 -26.98 18.26
CA ALA A 21 15.58 -25.90 18.55
C ALA A 21 14.86 -24.56 18.32
N LYS A 22 14.86 -23.71 19.36
CA LYS A 22 14.45 -22.31 19.23
C LYS A 22 15.28 -21.70 18.09
N PRO A 23 14.70 -20.99 17.11
CA PRO A 23 15.50 -20.37 16.06
C PRO A 23 16.43 -19.34 16.72
N GLY A 24 17.70 -19.69 16.80
CA GLY A 24 18.76 -18.80 17.23
C GLY A 24 18.77 -17.55 16.36
N LEU A 25 19.17 -16.43 16.97
CA LEU A 25 19.37 -15.14 16.33
C LEU A 25 20.24 -15.29 15.07
N ALA A 26 19.60 -15.45 13.91
CA ALA A 26 20.29 -15.58 12.64
C ALA A 26 21.15 -14.33 12.41
N ALA A 27 22.44 -14.54 12.15
CA ALA A 27 23.38 -13.48 11.81
C ALA A 27 22.78 -12.60 10.71
N LYS A 28 22.56 -11.33 11.03
CA LYS A 28 21.92 -10.38 10.10
C LYS A 28 22.90 -10.12 8.96
N THR A 29 22.50 -10.42 7.73
CA THR A 29 23.31 -10.12 6.55
C THR A 29 23.71 -8.64 6.52
N LYS A 30 24.93 -8.34 6.05
CA LYS A 30 25.45 -6.96 5.95
C LYS A 30 24.46 -6.03 5.22
N ALA A 31 23.72 -6.54 4.23
CA ALA A 31 22.66 -5.81 3.53
C ALA A 31 21.47 -5.42 4.44
N ARG A 32 21.01 -6.32 5.33
CA ARG A 32 19.96 -6.03 6.31
C ARG A 32 20.43 -5.01 7.36
N GLN A 33 21.69 -5.10 7.80
CA GLN A 33 22.28 -4.11 8.70
C GLN A 33 22.38 -2.73 8.05
N ARG A 34 22.86 -2.64 6.80
CA ARG A 34 22.90 -1.39 6.01
C ARG A 34 21.50 -0.77 5.84
N LYS A 35 20.48 -1.57 5.49
CA LYS A 35 19.08 -1.10 5.39
C LYS A 35 18.55 -0.57 6.73
N ARG A 36 18.93 -1.19 7.86
CA ARG A 36 18.56 -0.71 9.20
C ARG A 36 19.25 0.60 9.54
N ALA A 37 20.56 0.69 9.32
CA ALA A 37 21.33 1.91 9.57
C ALA A 37 20.79 3.10 8.74
N HIS A 38 20.51 2.87 7.45
CA HIS A 38 19.88 3.88 6.59
C HIS A 38 18.48 4.30 7.07
N ARG A 39 17.69 3.37 7.62
CA ARG A 39 16.39 3.70 8.22
C ARG A 39 16.54 4.52 9.51
N VAL A 40 17.53 4.21 10.34
CA VAL A 40 17.81 4.95 11.58
C VAL A 40 18.29 6.38 11.26
N ALA A 41 19.15 6.54 10.26
CA ALA A 41 19.64 7.85 9.82
C ALA A 41 18.52 8.76 9.26
N ARG A 42 17.49 8.19 8.62
CA ARG A 42 16.35 8.94 8.08
C ARG A 42 15.29 9.35 9.12
N GLY A 43 15.45 8.97 10.38
CA GLY A 43 14.47 9.25 11.42
C GLY A 43 13.11 8.58 11.17
N LYS A 44 12.13 8.85 12.05
CA LYS A 44 10.74 8.44 11.81
C LYS A 44 10.12 9.37 10.77
N PRO A 45 9.31 8.85 9.81
CA PRO A 45 8.64 9.71 8.85
C PRO A 45 7.72 10.69 9.57
N LYS A 46 7.82 11.97 9.20
CA LYS A 46 6.93 13.02 9.71
C LYS A 46 5.51 12.82 9.14
N PRO A 47 4.47 13.31 9.82
CA PRO A 47 3.15 13.41 9.21
C PRO A 47 3.21 14.13 7.86
N GLY A 48 2.38 13.71 6.89
CA GLY A 48 2.37 14.31 5.54
C GLY A 48 3.46 13.80 4.59
N HIS A 49 4.49 13.10 5.08
CA HIS A 49 5.55 12.56 4.21
C HIS A 49 5.09 11.32 3.44
N ILE A 50 5.53 11.21 2.18
CA ILE A 50 5.37 10.00 1.39
C ILE A 50 6.22 8.88 2.00
N VAL A 51 5.58 7.76 2.38
CA VAL A 51 6.22 6.60 3.02
C VAL A 51 6.26 5.36 2.14
N GLY A 52 5.61 5.41 0.98
CA GLY A 52 5.84 4.43 -0.07
C GLY A 52 4.94 4.60 -1.28
N HIS A 53 5.30 3.90 -2.34
CA HIS A 53 4.63 3.95 -3.64
C HIS A 53 4.04 2.58 -3.95
N SER A 54 2.88 2.57 -4.61
CA SER A 54 2.30 1.39 -5.26
C SER A 54 2.23 0.13 -4.36
N ARG A 55 1.99 0.31 -3.06
CA ARG A 55 1.94 -0.77 -2.06
C ARG A 55 0.73 -0.63 -1.15
N ARG A 56 0.29 -1.75 -0.56
CA ARG A 56 -0.83 -1.74 0.39
C ARG A 56 -0.58 -0.77 1.56
N ARG A 57 -1.56 0.08 1.80
CA ARG A 57 -1.60 1.06 2.90
C ARG A 57 -1.58 0.38 4.27
N ARG A 58 -0.82 0.94 5.21
CA ARG A 58 -0.79 0.53 6.63
C ARG A 58 -1.78 1.33 7.48
N LYS A 59 -2.00 0.92 8.74
CA LYS A 59 -2.98 1.55 9.64
C LYS A 59 -2.72 3.05 9.89
N SER A 60 -1.46 3.48 9.92
CA SER A 60 -1.04 4.87 10.15
C SER A 60 -0.66 5.60 8.85
N GLU A 61 -1.32 5.24 7.75
CA GLU A 61 -1.04 5.80 6.44
C GLU A 61 -2.37 6.14 5.75
N ILE A 62 -2.39 7.20 4.95
CA ILE A 62 -3.48 7.50 4.01
C ILE A 62 -3.04 7.16 2.58
N LEU A 63 -4.02 6.86 1.72
CA LEU A 63 -3.79 6.56 0.31
C LEU A 63 -3.93 7.85 -0.48
N CYS A 64 -2.94 8.19 -1.30
CA CYS A 64 -2.93 9.41 -2.10
C CYS A 64 -2.60 9.11 -3.56
N HIS A 65 -2.91 10.05 -4.45
CA HIS A 65 -2.41 10.05 -5.83
C HIS A 65 -1.97 11.45 -6.27
N ASN A 66 -1.24 11.50 -7.39
CA ASN A 66 -0.81 12.76 -8.00
C ASN A 66 -1.94 13.43 -8.80
N HIS A 67 -1.65 14.63 -9.33
CA HIS A 67 -2.63 15.50 -9.99
C HIS A 67 -2.95 15.12 -11.45
N VAL A 68 -2.43 13.99 -11.95
CA VAL A 68 -2.61 13.56 -13.34
C VAL A 68 -4.09 13.29 -13.62
N LEU A 69 -4.58 13.66 -14.82
CA LEU A 69 -5.94 13.35 -15.23
C LEU A 69 -6.11 11.84 -15.46
N HIS A 70 -7.09 11.26 -14.79
CA HIS A 70 -7.31 9.82 -14.78
C HIS A 70 -8.79 9.47 -14.65
N THR A 71 -9.09 8.18 -14.80
CA THR A 71 -10.42 7.62 -14.56
C THR A 71 -10.33 6.58 -13.43
N ALA A 72 -11.48 6.05 -12.99
CA ALA A 72 -11.54 5.00 -11.98
C ALA A 72 -10.63 3.78 -12.28
N ALA A 73 -10.49 3.45 -13.57
CA ALA A 73 -9.75 2.28 -14.04
C ALA A 73 -8.25 2.54 -14.28
N THR A 74 -7.78 3.79 -14.17
CA THR A 74 -6.39 4.14 -14.51
C THR A 74 -5.41 3.40 -13.60
N ALA A 75 -4.55 2.59 -14.24
CA ALA A 75 -3.51 1.84 -13.57
C ALA A 75 -2.31 2.73 -13.21
N ASN A 76 -1.55 2.32 -12.21
CA ASN A 76 -0.32 3.02 -11.82
C ASN A 76 0.70 3.02 -12.98
N GLY A 77 1.31 4.17 -13.25
CA GLY A 77 2.26 4.41 -14.34
C GLY A 77 1.62 4.92 -15.63
N VAL A 78 0.31 4.75 -15.83
CA VAL A 78 -0.38 5.17 -17.06
C VAL A 78 -0.40 6.70 -17.14
N HIS A 79 0.17 7.25 -18.21
CA HIS A 79 0.30 8.70 -18.43
C HIS A 79 0.93 9.45 -17.24
N GLY A 80 1.86 8.81 -16.52
CA GLY A 80 2.49 9.39 -15.33
C GLY A 80 1.60 9.39 -14.08
N PHE A 81 0.43 8.76 -14.12
CA PHE A 81 -0.41 8.59 -12.94
C PHE A 81 0.30 7.73 -11.89
N HIS A 82 0.40 8.24 -10.67
CA HIS A 82 1.03 7.53 -9.57
C HIS A 82 0.22 7.65 -8.30
N TRP A 83 0.13 6.52 -7.59
CA TRP A 83 -0.44 6.48 -6.25
C TRP A 83 0.60 6.07 -5.21
N PHE A 84 0.45 6.62 -4.02
CA PHE A 84 1.40 6.51 -2.94
C PHE A 84 0.70 6.58 -1.58
N THR A 85 1.43 6.26 -0.53
CA THR A 85 0.95 6.29 0.85
C THR A 85 1.66 7.40 1.60
N VAL A 86 0.90 8.21 2.34
CA VAL A 86 1.43 9.29 3.18
C VAL A 86 1.32 8.91 4.66
N CYS A 87 2.33 9.26 5.46
CA CYS A 87 2.32 9.07 6.90
C CYS A 87 1.20 9.89 7.54
N ALA A 88 0.28 9.21 8.23
CA ALA A 88 -0.86 9.82 8.91
C ALA A 88 -1.01 9.16 10.29
N PRO A 89 -0.27 9.64 11.31
CA PRO A 89 -0.42 9.12 12.67
C PRO A 89 -1.80 9.41 13.25
N ALA A 90 -2.18 8.70 14.30
CA ALA A 90 -3.47 8.90 14.96
C ALA A 90 -3.60 10.36 15.46
N GLY A 91 -4.77 10.97 15.21
CA GLY A 91 -5.03 12.37 15.56
C GLY A 91 -4.44 13.40 14.60
N TRP A 92 -3.74 12.98 13.55
CA TRP A 92 -3.30 13.88 12.49
C TRP A 92 -4.42 14.14 11.49
N ASP A 93 -4.62 15.41 11.15
CA ASP A 93 -5.64 15.86 10.21
C ASP A 93 -5.02 16.10 8.82
N PRO A 94 -5.37 15.29 7.80
CA PRO A 94 -4.87 15.48 6.44
C PRO A 94 -5.17 16.85 5.85
N ALA A 95 -6.30 17.47 6.25
CA ALA A 95 -6.74 18.74 5.67
C ALA A 95 -5.81 19.90 6.05
N ARG A 96 -5.14 19.82 7.21
CA ARG A 96 -4.15 20.82 7.65
C ARG A 96 -2.89 20.85 6.79
N ASP A 97 -2.59 19.75 6.11
CA ASP A 97 -1.37 19.55 5.32
C ASP A 97 -1.68 19.38 3.82
N GLU A 98 -2.71 20.08 3.33
CA GLU A 98 -3.10 20.19 1.90
C GLU A 98 -3.71 18.92 1.27
N TRP A 99 -3.99 17.88 2.05
CA TRP A 99 -4.58 16.63 1.55
C TRP A 99 -6.10 16.62 1.75
N GLU A 100 -6.82 16.59 0.64
CA GLU A 100 -8.28 16.48 0.65
C GLU A 100 -8.74 15.16 0.07
N VAL A 101 -9.89 14.67 0.54
CA VAL A 101 -10.55 13.50 -0.06
C VAL A 101 -10.88 13.82 -1.50
N CYS A 102 -10.34 13.04 -2.44
CA CYS A 102 -10.54 13.31 -3.85
C CYS A 102 -11.84 12.66 -4.36
N PRO A 103 -12.70 13.40 -5.08
CA PRO A 103 -13.94 12.86 -5.63
C PRO A 103 -13.76 12.20 -7.01
N CYS A 104 -12.51 11.99 -7.46
CA CYS A 104 -12.21 11.49 -8.81
C CYS A 104 -12.63 10.03 -9.05
N GLY A 105 -13.13 9.33 -8.04
CA GLY A 105 -13.61 7.94 -8.15
C GLY A 105 -12.52 6.90 -8.42
N TRP A 106 -11.24 7.25 -8.25
CA TRP A 106 -10.15 6.30 -8.42
C TRP A 106 -10.20 5.18 -7.39
N ARG A 107 -10.26 3.94 -7.89
CA ARG A 107 -10.19 2.69 -7.12
C ARG A 107 -11.01 2.71 -5.81
N PRO A 108 -12.35 2.81 -5.92
CA PRO A 108 -13.23 2.87 -4.75
C PRO A 108 -13.08 1.64 -3.83
N GLU A 109 -12.65 0.49 -4.37
CA GLU A 109 -12.39 -0.73 -3.62
C GLU A 109 -11.23 -0.60 -2.61
N LEU A 110 -10.34 0.38 -2.81
CA LEU A 110 -9.25 0.69 -1.86
C LEU A 110 -9.69 1.67 -0.76
N GLY A 111 -10.95 2.12 -0.80
CA GLY A 111 -11.55 3.07 0.12
C GLY A 111 -11.19 4.52 -0.20
N LYS A 112 -11.31 5.38 0.82
CA LYS A 112 -11.00 6.81 0.69
C LYS A 112 -9.54 7.04 0.29
N HIS A 113 -9.34 7.84 -0.74
CA HIS A 113 -8.05 8.33 -1.18
C HIS A 113 -8.03 9.86 -1.18
N TYR A 114 -6.82 10.41 -1.20
CA TYR A 114 -6.56 11.84 -1.06
C TYR A 114 -5.74 12.37 -2.23
N ALA A 115 -5.88 13.66 -2.50
CA ALA A 115 -5.03 14.38 -3.44
C ALA A 115 -4.78 15.79 -2.92
N LYS A 116 -3.87 16.52 -3.58
CA LYS A 116 -3.67 17.93 -3.27
C LYS A 116 -4.94 18.74 -3.53
N ALA A 117 -5.20 19.74 -2.70
CA ALA A 117 -6.39 20.61 -2.75
C ALA A 117 -6.71 21.13 -4.16
N GLY A 118 -5.73 21.65 -4.91
CA GLY A 118 -5.97 22.15 -6.28
C GLY A 118 -6.49 21.09 -7.26
N HIS A 119 -6.05 19.84 -7.12
CA HIS A 119 -6.58 18.73 -7.93
C HIS A 119 -8.01 18.35 -7.52
N VAL A 120 -8.27 18.35 -6.21
CA VAL A 120 -9.62 18.10 -5.68
C VAL A 120 -10.60 19.17 -6.14
N GLN A 121 -10.20 20.44 -6.08
CA GLN A 121 -10.98 21.57 -6.55
C GLN A 121 -11.33 21.41 -8.04
N TRP A 122 -10.35 21.12 -8.89
CA TRP A 122 -10.58 20.88 -10.31
C TRP A 122 -11.63 19.79 -10.56
N TRP A 123 -11.57 18.67 -9.85
CA TRP A 123 -12.57 17.61 -9.99
C TRP A 123 -13.97 18.04 -9.55
N ARG A 124 -14.08 18.79 -8.44
CA ARG A 124 -15.37 19.32 -7.96
C ARG A 124 -15.98 20.27 -9.00
N GLU A 125 -15.17 21.17 -9.54
CA GLU A 125 -15.59 22.12 -10.57
C GLU A 125 -16.03 21.40 -11.85
N GLN A 126 -15.23 20.47 -12.36
CA GLN A 126 -15.57 19.72 -13.57
C GLN A 126 -16.80 18.84 -13.39
N THR A 127 -16.97 18.23 -12.21
CA THR A 127 -18.17 17.44 -11.92
C THR A 127 -19.41 18.32 -11.86
N LYS A 128 -19.30 19.51 -11.26
CA LYS A 128 -20.38 20.50 -11.21
C LYS A 128 -20.73 21.01 -12.62
N GLU A 129 -19.73 21.40 -13.41
CA GLU A 129 -19.90 21.94 -14.76
C GLU A 129 -20.55 20.92 -15.71
N ARG A 130 -20.13 19.66 -15.63
CA ARG A 130 -20.57 18.59 -16.54
C ARG A 130 -21.75 17.77 -16.00
N GLY A 131 -22.19 18.07 -14.79
CA GLY A 131 -23.33 17.44 -14.11
C GLY A 131 -23.09 16.04 -13.56
N SER A 132 -22.00 15.34 -13.92
CA SER A 132 -21.70 14.00 -13.38
C SER A 132 -20.23 13.62 -13.53
N LEU A 133 -19.75 12.73 -12.66
CA LEU A 133 -18.39 12.17 -12.72
C LEU A 133 -18.14 11.40 -14.03
N GLU A 134 -19.14 10.66 -14.51
CA GLU A 134 -19.06 9.95 -15.80
C GLU A 134 -18.90 10.90 -16.98
N ALA A 135 -19.55 12.07 -16.96
CA ALA A 135 -19.35 13.08 -17.99
C ALA A 135 -17.92 13.63 -17.98
N VAL A 136 -17.31 13.81 -16.80
CA VAL A 136 -15.88 14.16 -16.68
C VAL A 136 -15.00 13.04 -17.23
N TYR A 137 -15.30 11.77 -16.93
CA TYR A 137 -14.53 10.65 -17.48
C TYR A 137 -14.57 10.56 -19.01
N ARG A 138 -15.72 10.85 -19.64
CA ARG A 138 -15.82 10.92 -21.11
C ARG A 138 -14.87 11.96 -21.68
N GLU A 139 -14.78 13.14 -21.05
CA GLU A 139 -13.85 14.20 -21.43
C GLU A 139 -12.39 13.77 -21.23
N VAL A 140 -12.05 13.19 -20.07
CA VAL A 140 -10.69 12.74 -19.78
C VAL A 140 -10.23 11.71 -20.82
N ARG A 141 -11.08 10.74 -21.15
CA ARG A 141 -10.78 9.73 -22.19
C ARG A 141 -10.63 10.36 -23.57
N LYS A 142 -11.43 11.39 -23.91
CA LYS A 142 -11.29 12.14 -25.16
C LYS A 142 -9.92 12.81 -25.24
N ARG A 143 -9.54 13.57 -24.21
CA ARG A 143 -8.22 14.24 -24.14
C ARG A 143 -7.06 13.25 -24.20
N GLN A 144 -7.15 12.14 -23.48
CA GLN A 144 -6.12 11.10 -23.49
C GLN A 144 -5.91 10.50 -24.88
N ARG A 145 -6.98 10.33 -25.68
CA ARG A 145 -6.86 9.91 -27.09
C ARG A 145 -6.20 10.98 -27.94
N GLU A 146 -6.63 12.23 -27.82
CA GLU A 146 -6.06 13.35 -28.58
C GLU A 146 -4.56 13.56 -28.31
N TYR A 147 -4.10 13.40 -27.06
CA TYR A 147 -2.67 13.43 -26.74
C TYR A 147 -1.92 12.29 -27.41
N ARG A 148 -2.45 11.06 -27.29
CA ARG A 148 -1.82 9.89 -27.92
C ARG A 148 -1.69 10.08 -29.42
N ASP A 149 -2.71 10.58 -30.09
CA ASP A 149 -2.69 10.71 -31.55
C ASP A 149 -1.72 11.82 -32.03
N LYS A 150 -1.36 12.79 -31.17
CA LYS A 150 -0.35 13.83 -31.46
C LYS A 150 1.09 13.37 -31.26
N ASP A 151 1.34 12.38 -30.41
CA ASP A 151 2.70 11.86 -30.16
C ASP A 151 3.18 10.86 -31.23
N VAL A 152 2.30 10.46 -32.17
CA VAL A 152 2.60 9.48 -33.24
C VAL A 152 2.52 10.12 -34.65
N GLY A 153 2.41 11.44 -34.74
CA GLY A 153 2.48 12.21 -35.99
C GLY A 153 3.86 12.82 -36.18
#